data_AF-A0A436RTX2-F1
#
_entry.id   AF-A0A436RTX2-F1
#
_cell.length_a   1.000
_cell.length_b   1.000
_cell.length_c   1.000
_cell.angle_alpha   90.00
_cell.angle_beta   90.00
_cell.angle_gamma   90.00
#
_symmetry.space_group_name_H-M   'P 1'
#
loop_
_entity.id
_entity.type
_entity.pdbx_description
1 polymer ?
#
loop_
_entity_poly.entity_id
_entity_poly.type
_entity_poly.pdbx_seq_one_letter_code
_entity_poly.pdbx_strand_id
1 'polypeptide(L)'
;MSDDPETARQIEELADDDRPLLVLDVDDVVLEFVRPFPHFLKTRGFGLTLSSFRLTGNIAETATGRLIEQPEVTALLGDFFDTQADWQSITEGAADALA
;
A
#
# COMPACT_ATOMS: atom_id res chain seq x y z
N MET A 1 -14.08 -1.58 -16.88
CA MET A 1 -13.42 -0.58 -16.03
C MET A 1 -13.17 0.60 -16.95
N SER A 2 -13.69 1.78 -16.61
CA SER A 2 -13.25 3.01 -17.27
C SER A 2 -11.95 3.38 -16.59
N ASP A 3 -10.92 3.68 -17.35
CA ASP A 3 -9.74 4.33 -16.79
C ASP A 3 -10.23 5.66 -16.17
N ASP A 4 -9.80 5.94 -14.94
CA ASP A 4 -10.14 7.23 -14.34
C ASP A 4 -9.41 8.35 -15.10
N PRO A 5 -9.95 9.59 -15.11
CA PRO A 5 -9.40 10.67 -15.93
C PRO A 5 -7.94 11.00 -15.65
N GLU A 6 -7.46 10.77 -14.42
CA GLU A 6 -6.08 11.03 -14.06
C GLU A 6 -5.15 9.97 -14.63
N THR A 7 -5.52 8.69 -14.56
CA THR A 7 -4.79 7.61 -15.25
C THR A 7 -4.69 7.87 -16.75
N ALA A 8 -5.77 8.28 -17.40
CA ALA A 8 -5.75 8.59 -18.83
C ALA A 8 -4.78 9.74 -19.18
N ARG A 9 -4.83 10.83 -18.40
CA ARG A 9 -3.91 11.98 -18.55
C ARG A 9 -2.45 11.56 -18.40
N GLN A 10 -2.14 10.72 -17.40
CA GLN A 10 -0.77 10.23 -17.16
C GLN A 10 -0.25 9.36 -18.32
N ILE A 11 -1.11 8.51 -18.89
CA ILE A 11 -0.75 7.69 -20.06
C ILE A 11 -0.47 8.58 -21.27
N GLU A 12 -1.27 9.61 -21.50
CA GLU A 12 -1.06 10.58 -22.59
C GLU A 12 0.25 11.39 -22.44
N GLU A 13 0.74 11.57 -21.21
CA GLU A 13 2.00 12.27 -20.91
C GLU A 13 3.25 11.40 -21.05
N LEU A 14 3.10 10.08 -21.28
CA LEU A 14 4.24 9.21 -21.52
C LEU A 14 5.00 9.68 -22.77
N ALA A 15 6.33 9.77 -22.64
CA ALA A 15 7.17 10.16 -23.75
C ALA A 15 7.13 9.11 -24.87
N ASP A 16 6.82 9.55 -26.09
CA ASP A 16 6.90 8.72 -27.29
C ASP A 16 8.34 8.76 -27.86
N ASP A 17 9.26 8.15 -27.11
CA ASP A 17 10.67 8.02 -27.52
C ASP A 17 11.19 6.58 -27.37
N ASP A 18 12.42 6.32 -27.83
CA ASP A 18 13.00 4.97 -27.89
C ASP A 18 13.50 4.43 -26.53
N ARG A 19 13.34 5.18 -25.43
CA ARG A 19 13.77 4.69 -24.11
C ARG A 19 12.80 3.60 -23.61
N PRO A 20 13.29 2.63 -22.83
CA PRO A 20 12.43 1.62 -22.24
C PRO A 20 11.43 2.26 -21.26
N LEU A 21 10.16 1.87 -21.36
CA LEU A 21 9.13 2.20 -20.37
C LEU A 21 9.29 1.29 -19.16
N LEU A 22 9.47 1.89 -17.99
CA LEU A 22 9.50 1.19 -16.71
C LEU A 22 8.17 1.38 -15.99
N VAL A 23 7.45 0.28 -15.74
CA VAL A 23 6.22 0.26 -14.94
C VAL A 23 6.53 -0.43 -13.63
N LEU A 24 6.40 0.30 -12.53
CA LEU A 24 6.68 -0.19 -11.18
C LEU A 24 5.41 -0.15 -10.36
N ASP A 25 5.17 -1.21 -9.62
CA ASP A 25 4.27 -1.12 -8.47
C ASP A 25 4.92 -0.26 -7.37
N VAL A 26 4.12 0.23 -6.43
CA VAL A 26 4.62 1.03 -5.31
C VAL A 26 4.81 0.17 -4.07
N ASP A 27 3.78 -0.57 -3.67
CA ASP A 27 3.73 -1.28 -2.38
C ASP A 27 4.71 -2.45 -2.34
N ASP A 28 5.63 -2.42 -1.36
CA ASP A 28 6.76 -3.34 -1.21
C ASP A 28 7.69 -3.44 -2.44
N VAL A 29 7.62 -2.46 -3.36
CA VAL A 29 8.52 -2.33 -4.52
C VAL A 29 9.32 -1.03 -4.42
N VAL A 30 8.65 0.12 -4.39
CA VAL A 30 9.30 1.44 -4.20
C VAL A 30 9.25 1.86 -2.74
N LEU A 31 8.11 1.64 -2.07
CA LEU A 31 7.91 1.97 -0.66
C LEU A 31 7.55 0.72 0.14
N GLU A 32 8.08 0.60 1.35
CA GLU A 32 7.73 -0.49 2.25
C GLU A 32 6.25 -0.42 2.66
N PHE A 33 5.55 -1.55 2.59
CA PHE A 33 4.14 -1.66 2.99
C PHE A 33 3.95 -2.69 4.10
N VAL A 34 4.39 -3.95 3.90
CA VAL A 34 4.16 -5.06 4.86
C VAL A 34 4.85 -4.83 6.21
N ARG A 35 5.96 -4.10 6.25
CA ARG A 35 6.67 -3.79 7.51
C ARG A 35 6.00 -2.70 8.35
N PRO A 36 5.66 -1.52 7.79
CA PRO A 36 5.04 -0.45 8.55
C PRO A 36 3.55 -0.66 8.85
N PHE A 37 2.80 -1.33 7.95
CA PHE A 37 1.34 -1.47 8.13
C PHE A 37 0.93 -2.15 9.45
N PRO A 38 1.56 -3.25 9.92
CA PRO A 38 1.28 -3.83 11.24
C PRO A 38 1.60 -2.90 12.41
N HIS A 39 2.57 -2.00 12.27
CA HIS A 39 2.88 -1.01 13.31
C HIS A 39 1.79 0.07 13.36
N PHE A 40 1.34 0.55 12.20
CA PHE A 40 0.19 1.44 12.10
C PHE A 40 -1.05 0.82 12.75
N LEU A 41 -1.38 -0.42 12.41
CA LEU A 41 -2.53 -1.14 12.97
C LEU A 41 -2.48 -1.22 14.50
N LYS A 42 -1.30 -1.48 15.08
CA LYS A 42 -1.12 -1.50 16.54
C LYS A 42 -1.46 -0.17 17.20
N THR A 43 -1.11 0.96 16.59
CA THR A 43 -1.47 2.29 17.12
C THR A 43 -2.97 2.55 17.09
N ARG A 44 -3.70 1.88 16.20
CA ARG A 44 -5.15 1.94 16.07
C ARG A 44 -5.89 0.85 16.87
N GLY A 45 -5.17 0.03 17.63
CA GLY A 45 -5.75 -1.04 18.46
C GLY A 45 -6.02 -2.35 17.73
N PHE A 46 -5.44 -2.55 16.54
CA PHE A 46 -5.60 -3.76 15.73
C PHE A 46 -4.32 -4.60 15.67
N GLY A 47 -4.49 -5.90 15.47
CA GLY A 47 -3.42 -6.84 15.16
C GLY A 47 -3.63 -7.47 13.78
N LEU A 48 -2.53 -7.79 13.09
CA LEU A 48 -2.53 -8.52 11.82
C LEU A 48 -1.91 -9.91 12.02
N THR A 49 -2.58 -10.95 11.53
CA THR A 49 -2.04 -12.31 11.44
C THR A 49 -1.76 -12.67 9.98
N LEU A 50 -0.56 -13.15 9.68
CA LEU A 50 -0.19 -13.58 8.33
C LEU A 50 -0.61 -15.04 8.05
N SER A 51 -1.85 -15.39 8.41
CA SER A 51 -2.43 -16.72 8.19
C SER A 51 -2.76 -17.00 6.73
N SER A 52 -2.87 -15.94 5.91
CA SER A 52 -3.08 -16.02 4.47
C SER A 52 -2.54 -14.76 3.78
N PHE A 53 -2.48 -14.75 2.46
CA PHE A 53 -2.05 -13.59 1.66
C PHE A 53 -3.17 -12.55 1.44
N ARG A 54 -4.02 -12.32 2.46
CA ARG A 54 -5.14 -11.36 2.41
C ARG A 54 -5.10 -10.48 3.65
N LEU A 55 -5.62 -9.25 3.58
CA LEU A 55 -5.79 -8.40 4.78
C LEU A 55 -7.13 -8.68 5.46
N THR A 56 -8.21 -8.72 4.68
CA THR A 56 -9.54 -9.10 5.19
C THR A 56 -9.52 -10.53 5.73
N GLY A 57 -10.04 -10.71 6.94
CA GLY A 57 -10.00 -11.97 7.67
C GLY A 57 -8.71 -12.24 8.42
N ASN A 58 -7.72 -11.35 8.34
CA ASN A 58 -6.44 -11.44 9.04
C ASN A 58 -6.19 -10.27 10.01
N ILE A 59 -7.06 -9.26 10.04
CA ILE A 59 -6.97 -8.13 10.97
C ILE A 59 -8.05 -8.27 12.04
N ALA A 60 -7.66 -8.13 13.30
CA ALA A 60 -8.56 -8.23 14.44
C ALA A 60 -8.36 -7.07 15.43
N GLU A 61 -9.43 -6.68 16.11
CA GLU A 61 -9.35 -5.83 17.29
C GLU A 61 -8.55 -6.52 18.40
N THR A 62 -7.56 -5.83 18.96
CA THR A 62 -6.72 -6.40 20.03
C THR A 62 -7.53 -6.63 21.31
N ALA A 63 -8.52 -5.77 21.59
CA ALA A 63 -9.31 -5.82 22.81
C ALA A 63 -10.32 -6.96 22.85
N THR A 64 -10.92 -7.31 21.70
CA THR A 64 -12.06 -8.24 21.62
C THR A 64 -11.74 -9.51 20.84
N GLY A 65 -10.70 -9.49 20.01
CA GLY A 65 -10.40 -10.54 19.04
C GLY A 65 -11.36 -10.57 17.84
N ARG A 66 -12.27 -9.60 17.71
CA ARG A 66 -13.20 -9.50 16.57
C ARG A 66 -12.43 -9.23 15.29
N LEU A 67 -12.63 -10.08 14.27
CA LEU A 67 -12.14 -9.81 12.93
C LEU A 67 -12.90 -8.61 12.33
N ILE A 68 -12.15 -7.72 11.69
CA ILE A 68 -12.75 -6.57 11.00
C ILE A 68 -13.17 -6.93 9.58
N GLU A 69 -14.26 -6.32 9.13
CA GLU A 69 -14.85 -6.57 7.83
C GLU A 69 -14.18 -5.74 6.73
N GLN A 70 -14.40 -6.11 5.47
CA GLN A 70 -13.76 -5.47 4.31
C GLN A 70 -13.86 -3.93 4.31
N PRO A 71 -15.01 -3.29 4.61
CA PRO A 71 -15.09 -1.83 4.63
C PRO A 71 -14.17 -1.18 5.69
N GLU A 72 -14.01 -1.83 6.84
CA GLU A 72 -13.13 -1.36 7.92
C GLU A 72 -11.66 -1.51 7.52
N VAL A 73 -11.30 -2.63 6.86
CA VAL A 73 -9.96 -2.84 6.29
C VAL A 73 -9.65 -1.77 5.24
N THR A 74 -10.58 -1.49 4.33
CA THR A 74 -10.43 -0.45 3.31
C THR A 74 -10.23 0.94 3.94
N ALA A 75 -10.98 1.26 4.99
CA ALA A 75 -10.82 2.52 5.70
C ALA A 75 -9.43 2.64 6.37
N LEU A 76 -8.95 1.56 7.02
CA LEU A 76 -7.60 1.55 7.62
C LEU A 76 -6.49 1.68 6.58
N LEU A 77 -6.66 1.09 5.39
CA LEU A 77 -5.73 1.28 4.28
C LEU A 77 -5.74 2.74 3.79
N GLY A 78 -6.93 3.33 3.63
CA GLY A 78 -7.06 4.75 3.29
C GLY A 78 -6.33 5.65 4.28
N ASP A 79 -6.60 5.48 5.58
CA ASP A 79 -5.92 6.24 6.64
C ASP A 79 -4.39 6.03 6.64
N PHE A 80 -3.93 4.83 6.32
CA PHE A 80 -2.51 4.51 6.23
C PHE A 80 -1.85 5.26 5.07
N PHE A 81 -2.47 5.24 3.88
CA PHE A 81 -1.96 5.94 2.70
C PHE A 81 -2.06 7.47 2.84
N ASP A 82 -3.11 7.98 3.48
CA ASP A 82 -3.23 9.41 3.82
C ASP A 82 -2.09 9.91 4.73
N THR A 83 -1.51 8.99 5.51
CA THR A 83 -0.36 9.27 6.40
C THR A 83 0.93 8.57 5.92
N GLN A 84 1.04 8.23 4.63
CA GLN A 84 2.14 7.40 4.13
C GLN A 84 3.53 7.95 4.48
N ALA A 85 3.70 9.28 4.48
CA ALA A 85 4.99 9.92 4.74
C ALA A 85 5.51 9.69 6.16
N ASP A 86 4.62 9.39 7.11
CA ASP A 86 4.97 9.10 8.50
C ASP A 86 5.33 7.62 8.70
N TRP A 87 4.84 6.75 7.82
CA TRP A 87 4.88 5.31 8.02
C TRP A 87 5.78 4.55 7.06
N GLN A 88 5.81 4.94 5.79
CA GLN A 88 6.52 4.21 4.75
C GLN A 88 7.91 4.79 4.50
N SER A 89 8.89 3.91 4.35
CA SER A 89 10.24 4.25 3.90
C SER A 89 10.51 3.63 2.54
N ILE A 90 11.54 4.12 1.86
CA ILE A 90 11.99 3.55 0.58
C ILE A 90 12.41 2.09 0.80
N THR A 91 11.96 1.21 -0.08
CA THR A 91 12.39 -0.20 -0.08
C THR A 91 13.89 -0.30 -0.31
N GLU A 92 14.56 -1.18 0.42
CA GLU A 92 16.01 -1.38 0.31
C GLU A 92 16.43 -1.62 -1.15
N GLY A 93 17.36 -0.80 -1.65
CA GLY A 93 17.89 -0.87 -3.01
C GLY A 93 17.02 -0.23 -4.10
N ALA A 94 15.78 0.20 -3.81
CA ALA A 94 14.91 0.82 -4.81
C ALA A 94 15.49 2.14 -5.35
N ALA A 95 16.05 2.98 -4.49
CA ALA A 95 16.68 4.23 -4.91
C ALA A 95 17.88 3.99 -5.85
N ASP A 96 18.74 3.02 -5.51
CA ASP A 96 19.92 2.70 -6.33
C ASP A 96 19.54 2.07 -7.67
N ALA A 97 18.48 1.25 -7.70
CA ALA A 97 17.98 0.62 -8.93
C ALA A 97 17.32 1.61 -9.90
N LEU A 98 16.87 2.77 -9.41
CA LEU A 98 16.18 3.82 -10.18
C LEU A 98 17.04 5.05 -10.48
N ALA A 99 18.31 5.02 -10.07
CA ALA A 99 19.28 6.10 -10.26
C ALA A 99 19.76 6.27 -11.72
#